data_AF-G9KIC3-F1
#
_entry.id   AF-G9KIC3-F1
#
_cell.length_a   1.000
_cell.length_b   1.000
_cell.length_c   1.000
_cell.angle_alpha   90.00
_cell.angle_beta   90.00
_cell.angle_gamma   90.00
#
_symmetry.space_group_name_H-M   'P 1'
#
loop_
_entity.id
_entity.type
_entity.pdbx_description
1 polymer ?
#
loop_
_entity_poly.entity_id
_entity_poly.type
_entity_poly.pdbx_seq_one_letter_code
_entity_poly.pdbx_strand_id
1 'polypeptide(L)'
;TGKIFIYDGRGDNQPLHIFDKLHTSPLTQIRLNAVYKAIVSSDKSGMIEYWTGPPHEYKFPKNVNWEYKTDTDLYEFAKCKAYPTSICFSPDGKKIATIGSD
;
A
#
# COMPACT_ATOMS: atom_id res chain seq x y z
N THR A 1 15.79 -2.91 0.83
CA THR A 1 14.78 -3.91 1.25
C THR A 1 13.42 -3.24 1.31
N GLY A 2 12.34 -3.97 1.07
CA GLY A 2 10.96 -3.45 1.05
C GLY A 2 10.25 -3.50 2.41
N LYS A 3 10.99 -3.42 3.52
CA LYS A 3 10.42 -3.57 4.86
C LYS A 3 9.58 -2.35 5.22
N ILE A 4 8.40 -2.57 5.82
CA ILE A 4 7.57 -1.50 6.38
C ILE A 4 7.56 -1.65 7.89
N PHE A 5 7.82 -0.54 8.59
CA PHE A 5 7.76 -0.45 10.04
C PHE A 5 6.59 0.45 10.44
N ILE A 6 5.81 -0.01 11.42
CA ILE A 6 4.66 0.73 11.94
C ILE A 6 4.96 1.12 13.37
N TYR A 7 4.77 2.38 13.70
CA TYR A 7 5.05 2.96 15.01
C TYR A 7 3.82 3.67 15.56
N ASP A 8 3.72 3.74 16.87
CA ASP A 8 2.85 4.71 17.54
C ASP A 8 3.58 6.06 17.60
N GLY A 9 2.98 7.10 17.03
CA GLY A 9 3.53 8.46 17.09
C GLY A 9 3.57 9.06 18.49
N ARG A 10 2.90 8.45 19.48
CA ARG A 10 2.96 8.82 20.90
C ARG A 10 3.80 7.85 21.75
N GLY A 11 4.33 6.79 21.14
CA GLY A 11 4.99 5.68 21.84
C GLY A 11 6.48 5.92 22.10
N ASP A 12 7.17 4.82 22.40
CA ASP A 12 8.59 4.76 22.77
C ASP A 12 9.53 4.50 21.58
N ASN A 13 9.07 4.76 20.36
CA ASN A 13 9.75 4.44 19.09
C ASN A 13 9.99 2.93 18.85
N GLN A 14 9.35 2.03 19.59
CA GLN A 14 9.37 0.61 19.24
C GLN A 14 8.34 0.31 18.15
N PRO A 15 8.69 -0.54 17.16
CA PRO A 15 7.78 -0.88 16.09
C PRO A 15 6.62 -1.74 16.62
N LEU A 16 5.39 -1.28 16.43
CA LEU A 16 4.17 -2.04 16.72
C LEU A 16 4.01 -3.25 15.79
N HIS A 17 4.47 -3.10 14.54
CA HIS A 17 4.42 -4.15 13.54
C HIS A 17 5.49 -3.94 12.48
N ILE A 18 5.98 -5.04 11.91
CA ILE A 18 6.98 -5.03 10.84
C ILE A 18 6.51 -5.96 9.73
N PHE A 19 6.31 -5.40 8.54
CA PHE A 19 6.17 -6.21 7.33
C PHE A 19 7.55 -6.51 6.76
N ASP A 20 8.05 -7.72 6.99
CA ASP A 20 9.36 -8.13 6.48
C ASP A 20 9.35 -8.60 5.01
N LYS A 21 8.19 -9.08 4.53
CA LYS A 21 8.07 -9.79 3.25
C LYS A 21 6.96 -9.28 2.33
N LEU A 22 6.26 -8.20 2.71
CA LEU A 22 5.17 -7.67 1.90
C LEU A 22 5.67 -7.14 0.56
N HIS A 23 6.83 -6.48 0.56
CA HIS A 23 7.52 -6.03 -0.65
C HIS A 23 8.91 -6.64 -0.73
N THR A 24 9.28 -7.14 -1.91
CA THR A 24 10.61 -7.72 -2.19
C THR A 24 11.59 -6.66 -2.70
N SER A 25 11.10 -5.53 -3.19
CA SER A 25 11.87 -4.40 -3.72
C SER A 25 11.79 -3.17 -2.82
N PRO A 26 12.69 -2.17 -2.97
CA PRO A 26 12.59 -0.91 -2.22
C PRO A 26 11.24 -0.22 -2.43
N LEU A 27 10.62 0.24 -1.35
CA LEU A 27 9.36 0.95 -1.37
C LEU A 27 9.49 2.28 -2.12
N THR A 28 8.43 2.68 -2.79
CA THR A 28 8.33 3.98 -3.47
C THR A 28 7.34 4.89 -2.78
N GLN A 29 6.19 4.37 -2.35
CA GLN A 29 5.16 5.14 -1.64
C GLN A 29 4.45 4.29 -0.59
N ILE A 30 3.95 4.97 0.45
CA ILE A 30 2.97 4.45 1.41
C ILE A 30 1.94 5.56 1.62
N ARG A 31 0.65 5.27 1.46
CA ARG A 31 -0.44 6.26 1.57
C ARG A 31 -1.67 5.69 2.26
N LEU A 32 -2.22 6.46 3.19
CA LEU A 32 -3.46 6.15 3.89
C LEU A 32 -4.67 6.64 3.09
N ASN A 33 -5.63 5.74 2.87
CA ASN A 33 -7.00 6.06 2.51
C ASN A 33 -7.83 6.18 3.79
N ALA A 34 -8.07 7.41 4.24
CA ALA A 34 -8.75 7.66 5.52
C ALA A 34 -10.22 7.21 5.52
N VAL A 35 -10.90 7.28 4.37
CA VAL A 35 -12.31 6.89 4.24
C VAL A 35 -12.49 5.39 4.45
N TYR A 36 -11.60 4.61 3.84
CA TYR A 36 -11.63 3.14 3.94
C TYR A 36 -10.74 2.59 5.05
N LYS A 37 -10.01 3.43 5.80
CA LYS A 37 -9.03 3.00 6.82
C LYS A 37 -8.06 1.92 6.29
N ALA A 38 -7.70 2.05 5.02
CA ALA A 38 -6.81 1.14 4.30
C ALA A 38 -5.56 1.89 3.87
N ILE A 39 -4.45 1.18 3.74
CA ILE A 39 -3.17 1.71 3.33
C ILE A 39 -2.80 1.05 2.00
N VAL A 40 -2.27 1.87 1.10
CA VAL A 40 -1.63 1.40 -0.13
C VAL A 40 -0.15 1.66 -0.04
N SER A 41 0.64 0.62 -0.30
CA SER A 41 2.08 0.72 -0.48
C SER A 41 2.49 0.23 -1.86
N SER A 42 3.59 0.76 -2.38
CA SER A 42 4.15 0.35 -3.66
C SER A 42 5.66 0.23 -3.59
N ASP A 43 6.25 -0.54 -4.52
CA ASP A 43 7.69 -0.71 -4.63
C ASP A 43 8.24 -0.55 -6.07
N LYS A 44 9.57 -0.56 -6.19
CA LYS A 44 10.28 -0.43 -7.47
C LYS A 44 10.12 -1.61 -8.43
N SER A 45 9.50 -2.71 -8.02
CA SER A 45 9.13 -3.80 -8.94
C SER A 45 7.77 -3.58 -9.60
N GLY A 46 7.09 -2.47 -9.27
CA GLY A 46 5.76 -2.16 -9.80
C GLY A 46 4.64 -2.84 -9.03
N MET A 47 4.93 -3.45 -7.88
CA MET A 47 3.91 -4.09 -7.05
C MET A 47 3.18 -3.03 -6.22
N ILE A 48 1.86 -3.12 -6.20
CA ILE A 48 0.98 -2.31 -5.34
C ILE A 48 0.25 -3.23 -4.37
N GLU A 49 0.35 -2.91 -3.09
CA GLU A 49 -0.14 -3.71 -1.97
C GLU A 49 -1.19 -2.93 -1.18
N TYR A 50 -2.27 -3.61 -0.79
CA TYR A 50 -3.31 -3.07 0.09
C TYR A 50 -3.28 -3.80 1.41
N TRP A 51 -3.30 -3.04 2.50
CA TRP A 51 -3.30 -3.56 3.85
C TRP A 51 -3.98 -2.58 4.81
N THR A 52 -4.21 -2.97 6.05
CA THR A 52 -4.94 -2.18 7.04
C THR A 52 -4.09 -1.91 8.27
N GLY A 53 -4.41 -0.87 9.04
CA GLY A 53 -3.80 -0.66 10.36
C GLY A 53 -4.61 -1.32 11.48
N PRO A 54 -4.31 -1.02 12.75
CA PRO A 54 -5.25 -1.25 13.84
C PRO A 54 -6.58 -0.54 13.56
N PRO A 55 -7.74 -1.17 13.86
CA PRO A 55 -7.93 -2.42 14.60
C PRO A 55 -7.94 -3.69 13.71
N HIS A 56 -7.65 -3.59 12.41
CA HIS A 56 -7.83 -4.70 11.45
C HIS A 56 -6.56 -5.55 11.24
N GLU A 57 -5.64 -5.51 12.21
CA GLU A 57 -4.49 -6.42 12.35
C GLU A 57 -3.59 -6.55 11.11
N TYR A 58 -3.33 -5.47 10.36
CA TYR A 58 -2.29 -5.51 9.32
C TYR A 58 -2.57 -6.47 8.16
N LYS A 59 -3.86 -6.75 7.92
CA LYS A 59 -4.36 -7.66 6.88
C LYS A 59 -4.90 -6.91 5.68
N PHE A 60 -5.20 -7.65 4.61
CA PHE A 60 -5.91 -7.14 3.45
C PHE A 60 -7.29 -6.54 3.85
N PRO A 61 -7.68 -5.36 3.34
CA PRO A 61 -8.94 -4.70 3.69
C PRO A 61 -10.17 -5.49 3.23
N LYS A 62 -11.19 -5.60 4.10
CA LYS A 62 -12.48 -6.27 3.79
C LYS A 62 -13.57 -5.34 3.25
N ASN A 63 -13.30 -4.04 3.23
CA ASN A 63 -14.24 -2.99 2.86
C ASN A 63 -13.93 -2.38 1.49
N VAL A 64 -13.15 -3.08 0.67
CA VAL A 64 -13.00 -2.81 -0.77
C VAL A 64 -13.88 -3.77 -1.56
N ASN A 65 -14.33 -3.35 -2.74
CA ASN A 65 -15.34 -4.09 -3.52
C ASN A 65 -14.79 -5.29 -4.31
N TRP A 66 -13.57 -5.73 -4.01
CA TRP A 66 -12.89 -6.81 -4.71
C TRP A 66 -12.18 -7.71 -3.69
N GLU A 67 -12.09 -9.00 -4.03
CA GLU A 67 -11.51 -10.02 -3.15
C GLU A 67 -10.07 -10.36 -3.55
N TYR A 68 -9.80 -10.41 -4.85
CA TYR A 68 -8.49 -10.74 -5.38
C TYR A 68 -7.89 -9.57 -6.14
N LYS A 69 -6.58 -9.35 -5.96
CA LYS A 69 -5.84 -8.32 -6.71
C LYS A 69 -5.89 -8.53 -8.22
N THR A 70 -6.06 -9.77 -8.67
CA THR A 70 -6.20 -10.12 -10.09
C THR A 70 -7.47 -9.56 -10.72
N ASP A 71 -8.46 -9.19 -9.92
CA ASP A 71 -9.71 -8.56 -10.38
C ASP A 71 -9.53 -7.05 -10.59
N THR A 72 -8.30 -6.55 -10.51
CA THR A 72 -7.93 -5.14 -10.56
C THR A 72 -6.68 -4.92 -11.42
N ASP A 73 -6.42 -3.67 -11.77
CA ASP A 73 -5.22 -3.27 -12.52
C ASP A 73 -3.97 -3.04 -11.65
N LEU A 74 -3.95 -3.55 -10.40
CA LEU A 74 -2.84 -3.31 -9.47
C LEU A 74 -1.50 -3.91 -9.91
N TYR A 75 -1.51 -4.88 -10.83
CA TYR A 75 -0.31 -5.49 -11.41
C TYR A 75 0.18 -4.81 -12.70
N GLU A 76 -0.50 -3.77 -13.17
CA GLU A 76 -0.22 -3.22 -14.50
C GLU A 76 1.19 -2.61 -14.58
N PHE A 77 1.63 -1.91 -13.53
CA PHE A 77 3.00 -1.41 -13.44
C PHE A 77 4.05 -2.52 -13.56
N ALA A 78 3.88 -3.62 -12.82
CA ALA A 78 4.80 -4.75 -12.87
C ALA A 78 4.85 -5.39 -14.28
N LYS A 79 3.70 -5.53 -14.96
CA LYS A 79 3.65 -6.03 -16.35
C LYS A 79 4.38 -5.10 -17.31
N CYS A 80 4.21 -3.79 -17.15
CA CYS A 80 4.87 -2.77 -17.97
C CYS A 80 6.34 -2.53 -17.58
N LYS A 81 6.87 -3.23 -16.57
CA LYS A 81 8.22 -2.99 -15.99
C LYS A 81 8.41 -1.54 -15.52
N ALA A 82 7.31 -0.90 -15.13
CA ALA A 82 7.27 0.43 -14.55
C ALA A 82 6.94 0.34 -13.06
N TYR A 83 6.99 1.46 -12.34
CA TYR A 83 6.61 1.52 -10.93
C TYR A 83 5.97 2.85 -10.55
N PRO A 84 5.07 2.88 -9.56
CA PRO A 84 4.50 4.14 -9.08
C PRO A 84 5.56 5.01 -8.39
N THR A 85 5.67 6.26 -8.80
CA THR A 85 6.50 7.31 -8.17
C THR A 85 5.68 8.17 -7.22
N SER A 86 4.37 8.31 -7.45
CA SER A 86 3.44 9.03 -6.58
C SER A 86 2.08 8.33 -6.54
N ILE A 87 1.40 8.45 -5.40
CA ILE A 87 0.06 7.90 -5.15
C ILE A 87 -0.76 8.94 -4.38
N CYS A 88 -2.01 9.15 -4.81
CA CYS A 88 -2.98 9.97 -4.10
C CYS A 88 -4.38 9.35 -4.17
N PHE A 89 -5.19 9.57 -3.14
CA PHE A 89 -6.60 9.18 -3.13
C PHE A 89 -7.49 10.37 -3.43
N SER A 90 -8.62 10.11 -4.08
CA SER A 90 -9.70 11.10 -4.15
C SER A 90 -10.22 11.43 -2.74
N PRO A 91 -10.84 12.60 -2.52
CA PRO A 91 -11.39 12.96 -1.21
C PRO A 91 -12.42 11.96 -0.66
N ASP A 92 -13.15 11.27 -1.53
CA ASP A 92 -14.11 10.20 -1.17
C ASP A 92 -13.45 8.82 -1.00
N GLY A 93 -12.13 8.71 -1.24
CA GLY A 93 -11.35 7.48 -1.12
C GLY A 93 -11.66 6.40 -2.16
N LYS A 94 -12.58 6.64 -3.11
CA LYS A 94 -13.03 5.63 -4.07
C LYS A 94 -12.08 5.44 -5.25
N LYS A 95 -11.24 6.43 -5.52
CA LYS A 95 -10.28 6.42 -6.63
C LYS A 95 -8.87 6.57 -6.10
N ILE A 96 -7.96 5.93 -6.80
CA ILE A 96 -6.52 6.08 -6.63
C ILE A 96 -5.96 6.67 -7.92
N ALA A 97 -5.12 7.70 -7.79
CA ALA A 97 -4.35 8.27 -8.88
C ALA A 97 -2.88 7.94 -8.65
N THR A 98 -2.20 7.51 -9.71
CA THR A 98 -0.79 7.15 -9.68
C THR A 98 -0.03 7.88 -10.78
N ILE A 99 1.25 8.15 -10.53
CA ILE A 99 2.22 8.59 -11.55
C ILE A 99 3.24 7.46 -11.67
N GLY A 100 3.51 7.01 -12.89
CA GLY A 100 4.47 5.96 -13.18
C GLY A 100 5.90 6.45 -13.34
N SER A 101 6.85 5.53 -13.27
CA SER A 101 8.12 5.67 -13.99
C SER A 101 7.85 5.55 -15.49
N ASP A 102 8.56 6.36 -16.28
CA ASP A 102 8.58 6.30 -17.75
C ASP A 102 8.91 4.88 -18.27
#